data_AF-A0A6P8LVD1-F1
#
_entry.id   AF-A0A6P8LVD1-F1
#
_cell.length_a   1.000
_cell.length_b   1.000
_cell.length_c   1.000
_cell.angle_alpha   90.00
_cell.angle_beta   90.00
_cell.angle_gamma   90.00
#
_symmetry.space_group_name_H-M   'P 1'
#
loop_
_entity.id
_entity.type
_entity.pdbx_description
1 polymer ?
#
loop_
_entity_poly.entity_id
_entity_poly.type
_entity_poly.pdbx_seq_one_letter_code
_entity_poly.pdbx_strand_id
1 'polypeptide(L)'
;MTSATDRIIKLYKYESFLYFLLWTGAVLYSIYKVFLINSYFTNYDDLYGDFAPGWTWIGRKQDVSDEEWRIWVPLMIKLIPWLFLHHFISHFIKIISNSMLLCCWYILISLLFLYYCIGTFSMLCALMHPSILYILTYKRGKSIIWMINILFLFIIHFLKIPGGSFQNTLKLNDEEHYILTHILCWVQLRSISYSMDNIKSHLENKCDYILFFVQNLLYKLAYCLYLPTLSLGPLVLYQEFINSVKGSFQFLRPANLGNFLFNVIRYIFWILFANLFLHFLYFSAIQYHLEVIKDLNPWALYGLGYCMGQFFLIKYVVVYGLNHTLCAIDNVKAPPQPKCVARIHLYSDMWKYFDQGLYKFLIRIKY
;
A
#
# COMPACT_ATOMS: atom_id res chain seq x y z
N MET A 1 14.63 -16.52 32.81
CA MET A 1 13.48 -15.59 32.88
C MET A 1 13.82 -14.51 33.90
N THR A 2 14.49 -13.44 33.45
CA THR A 2 14.73 -12.25 34.27
C THR A 2 13.64 -11.23 33.94
N SER A 3 12.71 -11.02 34.87
CA SER A 3 11.70 -9.96 34.76
C SER A 3 12.41 -8.62 34.85
N ALA A 4 12.71 -8.01 33.70
CA ALA A 4 13.04 -6.61 33.64
C ALA A 4 11.79 -5.83 34.06
N THR A 5 11.76 -5.38 35.31
CA THR A 5 10.79 -4.38 35.75
C THR A 5 11.14 -3.09 35.02
N ASP A 6 10.41 -2.76 33.97
CA ASP A 6 10.49 -1.47 33.30
C ASP A 6 10.14 -0.38 34.31
N ARG A 7 11.16 0.18 34.98
CA ARG A 7 11.02 1.41 35.76
C ARG A 7 10.77 2.53 34.76
N ILE A 8 9.49 2.84 34.53
CA ILE A 8 9.09 4.00 33.74
C ILE A 8 9.50 5.24 34.54
N ILE A 9 10.64 5.83 34.19
CA ILE A 9 11.10 7.11 34.74
C ILE A 9 10.11 8.17 34.26
N LYS A 10 9.33 8.74 35.18
CA LYS A 10 8.44 9.87 34.88
C LYS A 10 9.27 11.15 34.93
N LEU A 11 9.55 11.72 33.76
CA LEU A 11 10.12 13.06 33.63
C LEU A 11 9.14 14.10 34.21
N TYR A 12 9.68 15.19 34.75
CA TYR A 12 8.84 16.30 35.21
C TYR A 12 8.08 16.92 34.03
N LYS A 13 6.84 17.38 34.26
CA LYS A 13 5.99 17.94 33.20
C LYS A 13 6.64 19.14 32.49
N TYR A 14 7.31 20.00 33.24
CA TYR A 14 8.00 21.17 32.70
C TYR A 14 9.18 20.78 31.80
N GLU A 15 9.96 19.79 32.21
CA GLU A 15 11.07 19.24 31.43
C GLU A 15 10.56 18.61 30.13
N SER A 16 9.49 17.80 30.21
CA SER A 16 8.86 17.19 29.04
C SER A 16 8.31 18.25 28.07
N PHE A 17 7.69 19.32 28.60
CA PHE A 17 7.19 20.43 27.79
C PHE A 17 8.32 21.20 27.11
N LEU A 18 9.41 21.47 27.83
CA LEU A 18 10.59 22.13 27.29
C LEU A 18 11.26 21.30 26.19
N TYR A 19 11.41 19.99 26.38
CA TYR A 19 11.91 19.09 25.33
C TYR A 19 11.02 19.07 24.10
N PHE A 20 9.69 19.02 24.30
CA PHE A 20 8.74 19.09 23.19
C PHE A 20 8.89 20.40 22.41
N LEU A 21 8.95 21.55 23.10
CA LEU A 21 9.09 22.86 22.47
C LEU A 21 10.42 23.00 21.72
N LEU A 22 11.54 22.61 22.34
CA LEU A 22 12.85 22.65 21.69
C LEU A 22 12.91 21.74 20.47
N TRP A 23 12.39 20.52 20.58
CA TRP A 23 12.35 19.58 19.47
C TRP A 23 11.49 20.10 18.32
N THR A 24 10.27 20.60 18.61
CA THR A 24 9.40 21.20 17.59
C THR A 24 10.03 22.43 16.97
N GLY A 25 10.66 23.31 17.75
CA GLY A 25 11.37 24.49 17.25
C GLY A 25 12.53 24.12 16.33
N ALA A 26 13.33 23.12 16.69
CA ALA A 26 14.42 22.61 15.86
C ALA A 26 13.92 22.01 14.54
N VAL A 27 12.82 21.26 14.57
CA VAL A 27 12.17 20.72 13.36
C VAL A 27 11.61 21.83 12.48
N LEU A 28 10.94 22.83 13.04
CA LEU A 28 10.43 23.96 12.25
C LEU A 28 11.57 24.77 11.62
N TYR A 29 12.67 24.97 12.36
CA TYR A 29 13.85 25.64 11.84
C TYR A 29 14.52 24.84 10.71
N SER A 30 14.62 23.51 10.83
CA SER A 30 15.18 22.67 9.77
C SER A 30 14.29 22.66 8.52
N ILE A 31 12.96 22.59 8.67
CA ILE A 31 12.00 22.73 7.56
C ILE A 31 12.12 24.10 6.90
N TYR A 32 12.27 25.17 7.69
CA TYR A 32 12.51 26.51 7.15
C TYR A 32 13.80 26.57 6.33
N LYS A 33 14.87 25.89 6.76
CA LYS A 33 16.10 25.78 5.95
C LYS A 33 15.87 25.04 4.62
N VAL A 34 15.01 24.03 4.59
CA VAL A 34 14.58 23.38 3.34
C VAL A 34 13.80 24.34 2.44
N PHE A 35 12.87 25.09 3.02
CA PHE A 35 12.10 26.11 2.29
C PHE A 35 12.99 27.14 1.58
N LEU A 36 14.10 27.54 2.21
CA LEU A 36 15.04 28.49 1.61
C LEU A 36 15.73 27.95 0.34
N ILE A 37 15.76 26.62 0.14
CA ILE A 37 16.35 26.02 -1.05
C ILE A 37 15.53 26.34 -2.30
N ASN A 38 14.25 26.69 -2.15
CA ASN A 38 13.36 27.01 -3.27
C ASN A 38 13.90 28.13 -4.18
N SER A 39 14.79 29.00 -3.69
CA SER A 39 15.44 30.03 -4.52
C SER A 39 16.28 29.44 -5.65
N TYR A 40 16.79 28.22 -5.50
CA TYR A 40 17.47 27.50 -6.57
C TYR A 40 16.52 27.20 -7.74
N PHE A 41 15.27 26.86 -7.42
CA PHE A 41 14.26 26.42 -8.39
C PHE A 41 13.47 27.55 -9.05
N THR A 42 13.71 28.82 -8.71
CA THR A 42 12.97 29.94 -9.32
C THR A 42 13.34 30.14 -10.78
N ASN A 43 14.63 30.04 -11.11
CA ASN A 43 15.17 30.22 -12.46
C ASN A 43 15.70 28.90 -13.05
N TYR A 44 15.28 27.77 -12.47
CA TYR A 44 15.66 26.44 -12.92
C TYR A 44 14.91 26.08 -14.21
N ASP A 45 15.65 25.63 -15.22
CA ASP A 45 15.11 24.99 -16.41
C ASP A 45 14.70 23.56 -16.07
N ASP A 46 13.40 23.26 -16.13
CA ASP A 46 12.82 21.99 -15.68
C ASP A 46 13.12 20.82 -16.63
N LEU A 47 14.38 20.36 -16.61
CA LEU A 47 14.91 19.32 -17.47
C LEU A 47 14.29 17.94 -17.16
N TYR A 48 13.90 17.70 -15.91
CA TYR A 48 13.39 16.41 -15.46
C TYR A 48 11.86 16.35 -15.38
N GLY A 49 11.16 17.46 -15.62
CA GLY A 49 9.71 17.54 -15.44
C GLY A 49 9.32 17.39 -13.96
N ASP A 50 10.11 17.99 -13.08
CA ASP A 50 9.97 17.97 -11.63
C ASP A 50 8.78 18.79 -11.15
N PHE A 51 8.34 19.77 -11.95
CA PHE A 51 7.34 20.74 -11.53
C PHE A 51 6.11 20.76 -12.44
N ALA A 52 4.94 20.82 -11.82
CA ALA A 52 3.68 21.11 -12.49
C ALA A 52 3.18 22.51 -12.15
N PRO A 53 2.29 23.10 -12.98
CA PRO A 53 1.51 24.27 -12.58
C PRO A 53 0.77 23.98 -11.28
N GLY A 54 1.07 24.73 -10.22
CA GLY A 54 0.40 24.56 -8.93
C GLY A 54 -0.96 25.24 -8.89
N TRP A 55 -1.56 25.29 -7.71
CA TRP A 55 -2.89 25.84 -7.52
C TRP A 55 -2.93 27.34 -7.84
N THR A 56 -3.94 27.75 -8.61
CA THR A 56 -4.10 29.12 -9.12
C THR A 56 -4.11 30.18 -8.02
N TRP A 57 -4.65 29.87 -6.85
CA TRP A 57 -4.71 30.77 -5.69
C TRP A 57 -3.42 30.83 -4.86
N ILE A 58 -2.51 29.86 -5.02
CA ILE A 58 -1.18 29.88 -4.39
C ILE A 58 -0.18 30.65 -5.26
N GLY A 59 -0.28 30.51 -6.58
CA GLY A 59 0.62 31.17 -7.53
C GLY A 59 2.05 30.62 -7.50
N ARG A 60 2.24 29.36 -7.10
CA ARG A 60 3.54 28.66 -7.06
C ARG A 60 3.51 27.38 -7.88
N LYS A 61 4.68 26.90 -8.29
CA LYS A 61 4.85 25.56 -8.86
C LYS A 61 4.59 24.50 -7.79
N GLN A 62 4.19 23.31 -8.21
CA GLN A 62 4.05 22.15 -7.33
C GLN A 62 5.13 21.13 -7.68
N ASP A 63 5.83 20.61 -6.67
CA ASP A 63 6.73 19.47 -6.81
C ASP A 63 5.91 18.20 -7.12
N VAL A 64 6.19 17.59 -8.28
CA VAL A 64 5.56 16.35 -8.78
C VAL A 64 6.59 15.24 -9.05
N SER A 65 7.79 15.39 -8.50
CA SER A 65 8.92 14.49 -8.69
C SER A 65 8.74 13.13 -8.00
N ASP A 66 7.85 13.02 -7.00
CA ASP A 66 7.54 11.71 -6.39
C ASP A 66 6.63 10.88 -7.31
N GLU A 67 7.24 9.92 -8.02
CA GLU A 67 6.55 9.05 -8.97
C GLU A 67 5.37 8.28 -8.34
N GLU A 68 5.56 7.78 -7.11
CA GLU A 68 4.52 7.02 -6.42
C GLU A 68 3.28 7.88 -6.19
N TRP A 69 3.44 9.07 -5.61
CA TRP A 69 2.33 9.98 -5.33
C TRP A 69 1.65 10.46 -6.61
N ARG A 70 2.45 10.77 -7.64
CA ARG A 70 1.97 11.16 -8.97
C ARG A 70 1.06 10.10 -9.59
N ILE A 71 1.36 8.81 -9.41
CA ILE A 71 0.56 7.69 -9.93
C ILE A 71 -0.59 7.31 -9.00
N TRP A 72 -0.35 7.26 -7.68
CA TRP A 72 -1.29 6.73 -6.70
C TRP A 72 -2.54 7.60 -6.55
N VAL A 73 -2.40 8.93 -6.57
CA VAL A 73 -3.55 9.83 -6.40
C VAL A 73 -4.55 9.70 -7.56
N PRO A 74 -4.14 9.81 -8.84
CA PRO A 74 -5.03 9.54 -9.97
C PRO A 74 -5.61 8.13 -9.96
N LEU A 75 -4.82 7.11 -9.59
CA LEU A 75 -5.29 5.74 -9.48
C LEU A 75 -6.41 5.60 -8.43
N MET A 76 -6.24 6.20 -7.25
CA MET A 76 -7.27 6.22 -6.21
C MET A 76 -8.57 6.87 -6.71
N ILE A 77 -8.48 7.98 -7.46
CA ILE A 77 -9.66 8.63 -8.05
C ILE A 77 -10.34 7.72 -9.08
N LYS A 78 -9.56 7.11 -9.99
CA LYS A 78 -10.06 6.14 -10.98
C LYS A 78 -10.73 4.94 -10.31
N LEU A 79 -10.27 4.51 -9.13
CA LEU A 79 -10.82 3.38 -8.36
C LEU A 79 -12.19 3.67 -7.71
N ILE A 80 -12.53 4.93 -7.39
CA ILE A 80 -13.74 5.29 -6.62
C ILE A 80 -15.04 4.64 -7.17
N PRO A 81 -15.41 4.79 -8.46
CA PRO A 81 -16.65 4.22 -8.97
C PRO A 81 -16.67 2.69 -8.90
N TRP A 82 -15.52 2.04 -9.11
CA TRP A 82 -15.37 0.59 -9.04
C TRP A 82 -15.49 0.07 -7.62
N LEU A 83 -14.95 0.79 -6.64
CA LEU A 83 -15.08 0.45 -5.22
C LEU A 83 -16.53 0.59 -4.74
N PHE A 84 -17.25 1.62 -5.21
CA PHE A 84 -18.68 1.75 -4.93
C PHE A 84 -19.46 0.55 -5.47
N LEU A 85 -19.25 0.20 -6.75
CA LEU A 85 -19.90 -0.95 -7.38
C LEU A 85 -19.53 -2.27 -6.69
N HIS A 86 -18.24 -2.46 -6.38
CA HIS A 86 -17.71 -3.59 -5.63
C HIS A 86 -18.47 -3.79 -4.32
N HIS A 87 -18.54 -2.77 -3.47
CA HIS A 87 -19.21 -2.90 -2.17
C HIS A 87 -20.73 -3.00 -2.28
N PHE A 88 -21.36 -2.29 -3.22
CA PHE A 88 -22.80 -2.33 -3.42
C PHE A 88 -23.28 -3.74 -3.75
N ILE A 89 -22.70 -4.38 -4.78
CA ILE A 89 -23.10 -5.74 -5.17
C ILE A 89 -22.66 -6.78 -4.12
N SER A 90 -21.49 -6.58 -3.49
CA SER A 90 -21.04 -7.46 -2.40
C SER A 90 -22.01 -7.47 -1.23
N HIS A 91 -22.65 -6.34 -0.93
CA HIS A 91 -23.67 -6.24 0.10
C HIS A 91 -24.86 -7.16 -0.21
N PHE A 92 -25.40 -7.12 -1.43
CA PHE A 92 -26.51 -8.00 -1.83
C PHE A 92 -26.12 -9.47 -1.82
N ILE A 93 -24.93 -9.82 -2.33
CA ILE A 93 -24.48 -11.22 -2.34
C ILE A 93 -24.30 -11.75 -0.91
N LYS A 94 -23.81 -10.93 0.02
CA LYS A 94 -23.67 -11.31 1.43
C LYS A 94 -25.01 -11.51 2.13
N ILE A 95 -26.08 -10.82 1.74
CA ILE A 95 -27.44 -11.10 2.22
C ILE A 95 -27.87 -12.51 1.82
N ILE A 96 -27.54 -12.94 0.60
CA ILE A 96 -27.81 -14.31 0.11
C ILE A 96 -26.90 -15.36 0.78
N SER A 97 -25.87 -14.94 1.53
CA SER A 97 -24.93 -15.80 2.24
C SER A 97 -24.18 -16.80 1.35
N ASN A 98 -23.93 -16.46 0.07
CA ASN A 98 -23.22 -17.31 -0.87
C ASN A 98 -21.75 -16.87 -1.03
N SER A 99 -20.84 -17.56 -0.33
CA SER A 99 -19.40 -17.24 -0.36
C SER A 99 -18.76 -17.43 -1.74
N MET A 100 -19.24 -18.40 -2.53
CA MET A 100 -18.65 -18.71 -3.83
C MET A 100 -19.00 -17.63 -4.85
N LEU A 101 -20.26 -17.20 -4.84
CA LEU A 101 -20.72 -16.07 -5.67
C LEU A 101 -19.98 -14.78 -5.30
N LEU A 102 -19.73 -14.54 -4.01
CA LEU A 102 -18.97 -13.38 -3.55
C LEU A 102 -17.53 -13.40 -4.08
N CYS A 103 -16.87 -14.56 -4.05
CA CYS A 103 -15.54 -14.72 -4.63
C CYS A 103 -15.53 -14.48 -6.15
N CYS A 104 -16.48 -15.03 -6.88
CA CYS A 104 -16.63 -14.77 -8.31
C CYS A 104 -16.83 -13.28 -8.60
N TRP A 105 -17.64 -12.60 -7.79
CA TRP A 105 -17.85 -11.16 -7.89
C TRP A 105 -16.56 -10.36 -7.67
N TYR A 106 -15.81 -10.66 -6.60
CA TYR A 106 -14.52 -10.00 -6.31
C TYR A 106 -13.51 -10.17 -7.46
N ILE A 107 -13.46 -11.35 -8.06
CA ILE A 107 -12.60 -11.60 -9.23
C ILE A 107 -13.10 -10.77 -10.41
N LEU A 108 -14.39 -10.84 -10.74
CA LEU A 108 -14.98 -10.17 -11.90
C LEU A 108 -14.77 -8.66 -11.86
N ILE A 109 -15.12 -8.01 -10.75
CA ILE A 109 -15.02 -6.55 -10.64
C ILE A 109 -13.59 -6.06 -10.77
N SER A 110 -12.62 -6.80 -10.22
CA SER A 110 -11.20 -6.49 -10.36
C SER A 110 -10.68 -6.68 -11.77
N LEU A 111 -11.12 -7.73 -12.47
CA LEU A 111 -10.75 -7.94 -13.87
C LEU A 111 -11.33 -6.85 -14.78
N LEU A 112 -12.59 -6.45 -14.57
CA LEU A 112 -13.20 -5.35 -15.29
C LEU A 112 -12.48 -4.02 -15.03
N PHE A 113 -12.10 -3.75 -13.78
CA PHE A 113 -11.29 -2.59 -13.44
C PHE A 113 -9.94 -2.60 -14.15
N LEU A 114 -9.22 -3.72 -14.14
CA LEU A 114 -7.92 -3.86 -14.80
C LEU A 114 -8.02 -3.72 -16.33
N TYR A 115 -9.06 -4.31 -16.92
CA TYR A 115 -9.36 -4.15 -18.34
C TYR A 115 -9.56 -2.68 -18.70
N TYR A 116 -10.33 -1.95 -17.90
CA TYR A 116 -10.58 -0.53 -18.12
C TYR A 116 -9.34 0.35 -17.88
N CYS A 117 -8.56 0.05 -16.84
CA CYS A 117 -7.46 0.90 -16.40
C CYS A 117 -6.16 0.71 -17.18
N ILE A 118 -5.86 -0.52 -17.63
CA ILE A 118 -4.56 -0.90 -18.21
C ILE A 118 -4.72 -1.70 -19.52
N GLY A 119 -5.85 -2.39 -19.71
CA GLY A 119 -6.15 -3.14 -20.93
C GLY A 119 -6.20 -4.66 -20.77
N THR A 120 -6.48 -5.35 -21.88
CA THR A 120 -6.75 -6.80 -21.94
C THR A 120 -5.58 -7.65 -21.49
N PHE A 121 -4.40 -7.41 -22.04
CA PHE A 121 -3.24 -8.25 -21.76
C PHE A 121 -2.80 -8.14 -20.31
N SER A 122 -2.81 -6.93 -19.75
CA SER A 122 -2.50 -6.67 -18.34
C SER A 122 -3.49 -7.35 -17.40
N MET A 123 -4.78 -7.30 -17.70
CA MET A 123 -5.82 -8.05 -16.99
C MET A 123 -5.54 -9.57 -17.02
N LEU A 124 -5.20 -10.11 -18.20
CA LEU A 124 -4.88 -11.54 -18.34
C LEU A 124 -3.63 -11.91 -17.54
N CYS A 125 -2.58 -11.08 -17.56
CA CYS A 125 -1.38 -11.29 -16.74
C CYS A 125 -1.72 -11.35 -15.25
N ALA A 126 -2.53 -10.42 -14.74
CA ALA A 126 -2.95 -10.38 -13.35
C ALA A 126 -3.79 -11.60 -12.93
N LEU A 127 -4.56 -12.19 -13.85
CA LEU A 127 -5.33 -13.42 -13.61
C LEU A 127 -4.47 -14.68 -13.71
N MET A 128 -3.59 -14.74 -14.70
CA MET A 128 -2.73 -15.90 -14.97
C MET A 128 -1.70 -16.10 -13.86
N HIS A 129 -1.10 -15.03 -13.36
CA HIS A 129 -0.04 -15.09 -12.35
C HIS A 129 -0.44 -15.88 -11.08
N PRO A 130 -1.53 -15.56 -10.35
CA PRO A 130 -1.94 -16.32 -9.17
C PRO A 130 -2.45 -17.73 -9.52
N SER A 131 -3.02 -17.91 -10.72
CA SER A 131 -3.51 -19.20 -11.22
C SER A 131 -2.36 -20.19 -11.44
N ILE A 132 -1.32 -19.77 -12.17
CA ILE A 132 -0.13 -20.58 -12.44
C ILE A 132 0.57 -20.92 -11.12
N LEU A 133 0.77 -19.93 -10.24
CA LEU A 133 1.34 -20.18 -8.91
C LEU A 133 0.52 -21.19 -8.11
N TYR A 134 -0.81 -21.19 -8.23
CA TYR A 134 -1.63 -22.16 -7.53
C TYR A 134 -1.37 -23.57 -8.03
N ILE A 135 -1.42 -23.76 -9.35
CA ILE A 135 -1.17 -25.06 -9.99
C ILE A 135 0.21 -25.60 -9.61
N LEU A 136 1.24 -24.76 -9.69
CA LEU A 136 2.62 -25.15 -9.39
C LEU A 136 2.85 -25.46 -7.90
N THR A 137 2.16 -24.78 -6.99
CA THR A 137 2.33 -24.95 -5.53
C THR A 137 1.33 -25.93 -4.90
N TYR A 138 0.32 -26.39 -5.64
CA TYR A 138 -0.68 -27.33 -5.14
C TYR A 138 -0.05 -28.65 -4.70
N LYS A 139 -0.38 -29.10 -3.48
CA LYS A 139 0.18 -30.31 -2.83
C LYS A 139 1.72 -30.35 -2.78
N ARG A 140 2.40 -29.19 -2.80
CA ARG A 140 3.86 -29.12 -2.64
C ARG A 140 4.25 -28.82 -1.19
N GLY A 141 5.44 -29.27 -0.79
CA GLY A 141 6.03 -28.93 0.51
C GLY A 141 6.60 -27.51 0.54
N LYS A 142 6.84 -26.99 1.75
CA LYS A 142 7.33 -25.61 2.01
C LYS A 142 8.54 -25.22 1.14
N SER A 143 9.55 -26.09 1.01
CA SER A 143 10.77 -25.79 0.25
C SER A 143 10.53 -25.58 -1.24
N ILE A 144 9.69 -26.43 -1.87
CA ILE A 144 9.35 -26.31 -3.29
C ILE A 144 8.52 -25.04 -3.53
N ILE A 145 7.59 -24.73 -2.63
CA ILE A 145 6.80 -23.50 -2.69
C ILE A 145 7.73 -22.28 -2.66
N TRP A 146 8.72 -22.25 -1.78
CA TRP A 146 9.70 -21.14 -1.73
C TRP A 146 10.51 -21.02 -3.01
N MET A 147 11.03 -22.14 -3.53
CA MET A 147 11.79 -22.16 -4.78
C MET A 147 10.98 -21.58 -5.95
N ILE A 148 9.71 -21.99 -6.10
CA ILE A 148 8.80 -21.46 -7.13
C ILE A 148 8.58 -19.96 -6.92
N ASN A 149 8.28 -19.51 -5.70
CA ASN A 149 8.00 -18.10 -5.44
C ASN A 149 9.23 -17.20 -5.61
N ILE A 150 10.43 -17.68 -5.29
CA ILE A 150 11.69 -16.95 -5.55
C ILE A 150 11.92 -16.83 -7.06
N LEU A 151 11.66 -17.89 -7.82
CA LEU A 151 11.79 -17.87 -9.28
C LEU A 151 10.80 -16.89 -9.92
N PHE A 152 9.55 -16.85 -9.46
CA PHE A 152 8.57 -15.87 -9.92
C PHE A 152 8.93 -14.44 -9.52
N LEU A 153 9.50 -14.22 -8.32
CA LEU A 153 10.00 -12.91 -7.92
C LEU A 153 11.16 -12.46 -8.81
N PHE A 154 12.06 -13.38 -9.19
CA PHE A 154 13.13 -13.12 -10.13
C PHE A 154 12.60 -12.78 -11.53
N ILE A 155 11.54 -13.45 -12.00
CA ILE A 155 10.85 -13.06 -13.24
C ILE A 155 10.30 -11.64 -13.12
N ILE A 156 9.53 -11.33 -12.07
CA ILE A 156 8.97 -9.98 -11.86
C ILE A 156 10.06 -8.91 -11.85
N HIS A 157 11.25 -9.20 -11.29
CA HIS A 157 12.38 -8.27 -11.31
C HIS A 157 12.76 -7.86 -12.74
N PHE A 158 12.83 -8.79 -13.68
CA PHE A 158 13.06 -8.44 -15.10
C PHE A 158 11.87 -7.77 -15.76
N LEU A 159 10.64 -8.18 -15.42
CA LEU A 159 9.43 -7.54 -15.93
C LEU A 159 9.34 -6.09 -15.49
N LYS A 160 9.91 -5.72 -14.35
CA LYS A 160 9.90 -4.35 -13.81
C LYS A 160 10.78 -3.37 -14.61
N ILE A 161 11.79 -3.85 -15.35
CA ILE A 161 12.78 -2.99 -16.01
C ILE A 161 12.08 -2.02 -16.99
N PRO A 162 12.19 -0.69 -16.80
CA PRO A 162 11.60 0.30 -17.71
C PRO A 162 12.16 0.18 -19.13
N GLY A 163 11.31 0.34 -20.14
CA GLY A 163 11.68 0.18 -21.56
C GLY A 163 12.04 -1.25 -21.98
N GLY A 164 11.83 -2.23 -21.10
CA GLY A 164 12.10 -3.63 -21.37
C GLY A 164 11.13 -4.27 -22.39
N SER A 165 11.47 -5.47 -22.87
CA SER A 165 10.65 -6.22 -23.84
C SER A 165 9.21 -6.45 -23.35
N PHE A 166 9.01 -6.65 -22.04
CA PHE A 166 7.67 -6.82 -21.47
C PHE A 166 6.77 -5.60 -21.67
N GLN A 167 7.26 -4.41 -21.33
CA GLN A 167 6.55 -3.15 -21.49
C GLN A 167 6.19 -2.91 -22.97
N ASN A 168 7.16 -3.13 -23.87
CA ASN A 168 7.00 -2.91 -25.30
C ASN A 168 6.03 -3.93 -25.94
N THR A 169 6.10 -5.20 -25.54
CA THR A 169 5.23 -6.27 -26.07
C THR A 169 3.77 -6.04 -25.69
N LEU A 170 3.54 -5.59 -24.46
CA LEU A 170 2.20 -5.25 -23.96
C LEU A 170 1.74 -3.84 -24.37
N LYS A 171 2.62 -3.05 -25.01
CA LYS A 171 2.39 -1.66 -25.44
C LYS A 171 1.92 -0.76 -24.28
N LEU A 172 2.54 -0.93 -23.11
CA LEU A 172 2.18 -0.19 -21.90
C LEU A 172 2.94 1.14 -21.84
N ASN A 173 2.25 2.20 -21.41
CA ASN A 173 2.94 3.41 -20.97
C ASN A 173 3.65 3.19 -19.61
N ASP A 174 4.47 4.15 -19.17
CA ASP A 174 5.25 4.01 -17.94
C ASP A 174 4.39 3.86 -16.68
N GLU A 175 3.24 4.56 -16.63
CA GLU A 175 2.31 4.47 -15.50
C GLU A 175 1.62 3.11 -15.43
N GLU A 176 1.12 2.61 -16.56
CA GLU A 176 0.48 1.31 -16.71
C GLU A 176 1.43 0.17 -16.36
N HIS A 177 2.68 0.27 -16.83
CA HIS A 177 3.75 -0.66 -16.50
C HIS A 177 4.06 -0.67 -15.01
N TYR A 178 4.19 0.50 -14.39
CA TYR A 178 4.37 0.63 -12.95
C TYR A 178 3.20 -0.01 -12.17
N ILE A 179 1.95 0.30 -12.54
CA ILE A 179 0.76 -0.24 -11.86
C ILE A 179 0.71 -1.77 -12.01
N LEU A 180 0.90 -2.30 -13.21
CA LEU A 180 0.86 -3.75 -13.45
C LEU A 180 1.94 -4.47 -12.65
N THR A 181 3.19 -4.01 -12.72
CA THR A 181 4.30 -4.65 -11.98
C THR A 181 4.09 -4.58 -10.47
N HIS A 182 3.55 -3.48 -9.96
CA HIS A 182 3.17 -3.34 -8.56
C HIS A 182 2.07 -4.34 -8.15
N ILE A 183 1.04 -4.52 -8.98
CA ILE A 183 -0.02 -5.51 -8.75
C ILE A 183 0.56 -6.94 -8.76
N LEU A 184 1.45 -7.27 -9.69
CA LEU A 184 2.10 -8.58 -9.73
C LEU A 184 2.90 -8.86 -8.44
N CYS A 185 3.60 -7.86 -7.89
CA CYS A 185 4.27 -7.96 -6.58
C CYS A 185 3.29 -8.23 -5.44
N TRP A 186 2.15 -7.52 -5.39
CA TRP A 186 1.13 -7.74 -4.37
C TRP A 186 0.48 -9.11 -4.47
N VAL A 187 0.15 -9.54 -5.68
CA VAL A 187 -0.39 -10.86 -5.96
C VAL A 187 0.63 -11.96 -5.61
N GLN A 188 1.92 -11.72 -5.80
CA GLN A 188 3.00 -12.61 -5.36
C GLN A 188 2.98 -12.79 -3.83
N LEU A 189 2.97 -11.69 -3.06
CA LEU A 189 2.92 -11.73 -1.60
C LEU A 189 1.67 -12.47 -1.09
N ARG A 190 0.51 -12.19 -1.67
CA ARG A 190 -0.75 -12.89 -1.35
C ARG A 190 -0.69 -14.37 -1.71
N SER A 191 -0.11 -14.71 -2.86
CA SER A 191 0.06 -16.10 -3.26
C SER A 191 0.93 -16.87 -2.25
N ILE A 192 2.00 -16.26 -1.74
CA ILE A 192 2.82 -16.85 -0.67
C ILE A 192 1.98 -17.03 0.60
N SER A 193 1.26 -15.99 1.04
CA SER A 193 0.41 -16.08 2.24
C SER A 193 -0.64 -17.19 2.13
N TYR A 194 -1.31 -17.31 0.98
CA TYR A 194 -2.27 -18.38 0.72
C TYR A 194 -1.61 -19.76 0.78
N SER A 195 -0.49 -19.95 0.08
CA SER A 195 0.16 -21.25 -0.02
C SER A 195 0.64 -21.71 1.35
N MET A 196 1.22 -20.81 2.14
CA MET A 196 1.71 -21.09 3.50
C MET A 196 0.59 -21.51 4.47
N ASP A 197 -0.55 -20.83 4.42
CA ASP A 197 -1.68 -21.13 5.31
C ASP A 197 -2.40 -22.44 4.98
N ASN A 198 -2.32 -22.92 3.73
CA ASN A 198 -3.06 -24.10 3.26
C ASN A 198 -2.20 -25.34 3.01
N ILE A 199 -0.88 -25.31 3.26
CA ILE A 199 0.02 -26.47 3.02
C ILE A 199 -0.54 -27.75 3.66
N LYS A 200 -0.86 -27.68 4.96
CA LYS A 200 -1.34 -28.84 5.73
C LYS A 200 -2.65 -29.39 5.15
N SER A 201 -3.61 -28.50 4.90
CA SER A 201 -4.92 -28.88 4.32
C SER A 201 -4.78 -29.54 2.94
N HIS A 202 -3.86 -29.07 2.10
CA HIS A 202 -3.65 -29.64 0.76
C HIS A 202 -2.95 -31.00 0.81
N LEU A 203 -2.00 -31.20 1.72
CA LEU A 203 -1.27 -32.46 1.87
C LEU A 203 -2.15 -33.57 2.47
N GLU A 204 -3.01 -33.23 3.44
CA GLU A 204 -3.83 -34.21 4.17
C GLU A 204 -5.11 -34.62 3.42
N ASN A 205 -5.57 -33.84 2.43
CA ASN A 205 -6.84 -34.11 1.77
C ASN A 205 -6.79 -35.29 0.78
N LYS A 206 -7.65 -36.30 1.02
CA LYS A 206 -7.79 -37.55 0.27
C LYS A 206 -9.07 -37.66 -0.59
N CYS A 207 -10.05 -36.76 -0.44
CA CYS A 207 -11.36 -36.83 -1.13
C CYS A 207 -11.50 -35.81 -2.29
N ASP A 208 -12.42 -36.10 -3.23
CA ASP A 208 -12.84 -35.33 -4.42
C ASP A 208 -11.91 -34.19 -4.86
N TYR A 209 -10.83 -34.60 -5.52
CA TYR A 209 -9.71 -33.74 -5.92
C TYR A 209 -10.16 -32.52 -6.73
N ILE A 210 -11.15 -32.64 -7.61
CA ILE A 210 -11.49 -31.59 -8.57
C ILE A 210 -12.28 -30.44 -7.92
N LEU A 211 -13.37 -30.74 -7.19
CA LEU A 211 -14.20 -29.69 -6.58
C LEU A 211 -13.40 -28.91 -5.53
N PHE A 212 -12.64 -29.62 -4.70
CA PHE A 212 -11.78 -29.00 -3.70
C PHE A 212 -10.69 -28.14 -4.35
N PHE A 213 -10.09 -28.59 -5.46
CA PHE A 213 -9.10 -27.82 -6.19
C PHE A 213 -9.69 -26.53 -6.76
N VAL A 214 -10.84 -26.60 -7.42
CA VAL A 214 -11.51 -25.44 -8.04
C VAL A 214 -11.98 -24.43 -6.99
N GLN A 215 -12.56 -24.91 -5.89
CA GLN A 215 -13.00 -24.04 -4.80
C GLN A 215 -11.85 -23.26 -4.18
N ASN A 216 -10.73 -23.94 -3.93
CA ASN A 216 -9.54 -23.30 -3.37
C ASN A 216 -8.86 -22.35 -4.35
N LEU A 217 -8.88 -22.67 -5.65
CA LEU A 217 -8.44 -21.74 -6.70
C LEU A 217 -9.30 -20.47 -6.67
N LEU A 218 -10.63 -20.60 -6.60
CA LEU A 218 -11.53 -19.44 -6.50
C LEU A 218 -11.25 -18.59 -5.26
N TYR A 219 -11.05 -19.21 -4.10
CA TYR A 219 -10.69 -18.48 -2.88
C TYR A 219 -9.36 -17.76 -2.99
N LYS A 220 -8.35 -18.41 -3.60
CA LYS A 220 -7.05 -17.76 -3.83
C LYS A 220 -7.18 -16.60 -4.81
N LEU A 221 -7.89 -16.78 -5.92
CA LEU A 221 -8.08 -15.74 -6.92
C LEU A 221 -8.83 -14.54 -6.34
N ALA A 222 -9.91 -14.78 -5.60
CA ALA A 222 -10.65 -13.70 -4.93
C ALA A 222 -9.80 -12.95 -3.91
N TYR A 223 -8.91 -13.65 -3.18
CA TYR A 223 -7.97 -13.03 -2.25
C TYR A 223 -6.91 -12.19 -2.97
N CYS A 224 -6.26 -12.76 -3.99
CA CYS A 224 -5.24 -12.07 -4.77
C CYS A 224 -5.81 -10.85 -5.50
N LEU A 225 -7.00 -11.01 -6.09
CA LEU A 225 -7.70 -10.00 -6.86
C LEU A 225 -8.75 -9.23 -6.04
N TYR A 226 -8.58 -9.11 -4.73
CA TYR A 226 -9.50 -8.33 -3.90
C TYR A 226 -9.31 -6.82 -4.17
N LEU A 227 -10.30 -6.19 -4.83
CA LEU A 227 -10.19 -4.82 -5.36
C LEU A 227 -9.73 -3.78 -4.33
N PRO A 228 -10.29 -3.71 -3.10
CA PRO A 228 -9.91 -2.70 -2.11
C PRO A 228 -8.48 -2.79 -1.62
N THR A 229 -7.72 -3.83 -1.97
CA THR A 229 -6.28 -3.83 -1.71
C THR A 229 -5.46 -4.23 -2.93
N LEU A 230 -6.05 -4.33 -4.13
CA LEU A 230 -5.44 -4.94 -5.31
C LEU A 230 -4.04 -4.38 -5.64
N SER A 231 -3.93 -3.06 -5.68
CA SER A 231 -2.69 -2.34 -5.97
C SER A 231 -2.15 -1.56 -4.78
N LEU A 232 -3.00 -1.21 -3.82
CA LEU A 232 -2.69 -0.24 -2.76
C LEU A 232 -3.20 -0.74 -1.41
N GLY A 233 -2.58 -0.28 -0.33
CA GLY A 233 -3.01 -0.60 1.04
C GLY A 233 -2.14 -1.63 1.75
N PRO A 234 -2.51 -2.02 2.99
CA PRO A 234 -1.71 -2.94 3.78
C PRO A 234 -1.88 -4.39 3.30
N LEU A 235 -0.86 -5.22 3.55
CA LEU A 235 -0.98 -6.65 3.34
C LEU A 235 -1.96 -7.28 4.35
N VAL A 236 -3.14 -7.66 3.87
CA VAL A 236 -4.09 -8.50 4.62
C VAL A 236 -3.66 -9.95 4.47
N LEU A 237 -3.61 -10.72 5.56
CA LEU A 237 -3.29 -12.16 5.51
C LEU A 237 -4.47 -12.97 4.99
N TYR A 238 -4.18 -14.12 4.35
CA TYR A 238 -5.22 -14.97 3.76
C TYR A 238 -6.30 -15.39 4.76
N GLN A 239 -5.91 -15.77 5.99
CA GLN A 239 -6.87 -16.16 7.02
C GLN A 239 -7.85 -15.04 7.39
N GLU A 240 -7.39 -13.79 7.50
CA GLU A 240 -8.26 -12.65 7.80
C GLU A 240 -9.26 -12.39 6.66
N PHE A 241 -8.83 -12.59 5.41
CA PHE A 241 -9.71 -12.46 4.24
C PHE A 241 -10.73 -13.60 4.17
N ILE A 242 -10.30 -14.87 4.24
CA ILE A 242 -11.22 -16.00 4.06
C ILE A 242 -12.23 -16.09 5.21
N ASN A 243 -11.85 -15.67 6.42
CA ASN A 243 -12.74 -15.60 7.56
C ASN A 243 -13.86 -14.55 7.36
N SER A 244 -13.59 -13.45 6.66
CA SER A 244 -14.66 -12.49 6.33
C SER A 244 -15.58 -13.02 5.24
N VAL A 245 -15.04 -13.74 4.25
CA VAL A 245 -15.81 -14.34 3.14
C VAL A 245 -16.73 -15.46 3.63
N LYS A 246 -16.26 -16.29 4.57
CA LYS A 246 -17.04 -17.40 5.16
C LYS A 246 -17.84 -16.98 6.40
N GLY A 247 -17.54 -15.82 6.98
CA GLY A 247 -18.19 -15.32 8.18
C GLY A 247 -19.64 -14.89 7.93
N SER A 248 -20.42 -14.82 9.01
CA SER A 248 -21.79 -14.30 8.97
C SER A 248 -21.80 -12.82 8.56
N PHE A 249 -22.69 -12.45 7.66
CA PHE A 249 -22.89 -11.06 7.29
C PHE A 249 -23.32 -10.22 8.50
N GLN A 250 -22.63 -9.10 8.74
CA GLN A 250 -23.03 -8.10 9.72
C GLN A 250 -23.41 -6.82 8.98
N PHE A 251 -24.63 -6.35 9.19
CA PHE A 251 -25.08 -5.07 8.65
C PHE A 251 -24.21 -3.93 9.17
N LEU A 252 -23.89 -2.98 8.28
CA LEU A 252 -23.15 -1.79 8.65
C LEU A 252 -24.00 -0.96 9.61
N ARG A 253 -23.56 -0.84 10.87
CA ARG A 253 -24.27 -0.02 11.87
C ARG A 253 -24.17 1.46 11.50
N PRO A 254 -25.16 2.31 11.84
CA PRO A 254 -25.11 3.75 11.57
C PRO A 254 -23.86 4.44 12.15
N ALA A 255 -23.44 4.03 13.36
CA ALA A 255 -22.19 4.50 13.98
C ALA A 255 -20.94 4.17 13.13
N ASN A 256 -20.95 3.05 12.40
CA ASN A 256 -19.87 2.68 11.50
C ASN A 256 -19.84 3.55 10.24
N LEU A 257 -21.00 4.05 9.79
CA LEU A 257 -21.08 4.99 8.66
C LEU A 257 -20.53 6.36 9.04
N GLY A 258 -20.81 6.86 10.25
CA GLY A 258 -20.21 8.10 10.77
C GLY A 258 -18.68 8.00 10.84
N ASN A 259 -18.16 6.90 11.38
CA ASN A 259 -16.72 6.64 11.40
C ASN A 259 -16.11 6.51 9.99
N PHE A 260 -16.81 5.88 9.07
CA PHE A 260 -16.41 5.79 7.66
C PHE A 260 -16.26 7.18 7.04
N LEU A 261 -17.30 8.02 7.14
CA LEU A 261 -17.28 9.39 6.59
C LEU A 261 -16.19 10.24 7.23
N PHE A 262 -16.03 10.17 8.56
CA PHE A 262 -14.95 10.86 9.26
C PHE A 262 -13.57 10.46 8.74
N ASN A 263 -13.33 9.17 8.54
CA ASN A 263 -12.08 8.67 7.99
C ASN A 263 -11.85 9.14 6.55
N VAL A 264 -12.87 9.11 5.69
CA VAL A 264 -12.76 9.64 4.31
C VAL A 264 -12.38 11.12 4.32
N ILE A 265 -13.06 11.95 5.12
CA ILE A 265 -12.74 13.38 5.27
C ILE A 265 -11.31 13.56 5.77
N ARG A 266 -10.91 12.78 6.78
CA ARG A 266 -9.54 12.81 7.32
C ARG A 266 -8.49 12.51 6.25
N TYR A 267 -8.70 11.53 5.38
CA TYR A 267 -7.70 11.20 4.35
C TYR A 267 -7.70 12.18 3.19
N ILE A 268 -8.86 12.74 2.82
CA ILE A 268 -8.93 13.87 1.88
C ILE A 268 -8.14 15.05 2.44
N PHE A 269 -8.31 15.38 3.72
CA PHE A 269 -7.50 16.40 4.39
C PHE A 269 -6.00 16.11 4.26
N TRP A 270 -5.55 14.88 4.51
CA TRP A 270 -4.13 14.52 4.39
C TRP A 270 -3.60 14.60 2.95
N ILE A 271 -4.42 14.27 1.94
CA ILE A 271 -4.07 14.45 0.52
C ILE A 271 -3.89 15.94 0.21
N LEU A 272 -4.85 16.78 0.60
CA LEU A 272 -4.80 18.22 0.39
C LEU A 272 -3.63 18.86 1.15
N PHE A 273 -3.39 18.43 2.38
CA PHE A 273 -2.26 18.85 3.19
C PHE A 273 -0.94 18.50 2.51
N ALA A 274 -0.75 17.26 2.08
CA ALA A 274 0.47 16.84 1.39
C ALA A 274 0.70 17.66 0.11
N ASN A 275 -0.33 17.81 -0.73
CA ASN A 275 -0.25 18.59 -1.96
C ASN A 275 0.03 20.07 -1.68
N LEU A 276 -0.56 20.66 -0.64
CA LEU A 276 -0.25 22.02 -0.22
C LEU A 276 1.24 22.16 0.11
N PHE A 277 1.79 21.25 0.92
CA PHE A 277 3.21 21.28 1.30
C PHE A 277 4.16 21.16 0.10
N LEU A 278 3.80 20.39 -0.92
CA LEU A 278 4.58 20.27 -2.17
C LEU A 278 4.65 21.57 -3.00
N HIS A 279 3.83 22.59 -2.70
CA HIS A 279 3.97 23.94 -3.28
C HIS A 279 5.02 24.80 -2.56
N PHE A 280 5.45 24.37 -1.37
CA PHE A 280 6.36 25.13 -0.52
C PHE A 280 7.66 24.40 -0.24
N LEU A 281 7.72 23.08 -0.32
CA LEU A 281 8.91 22.31 -0.02
C LEU A 281 9.19 21.35 -1.17
N TYR A 282 10.23 21.65 -1.96
CA TYR A 282 10.61 20.86 -3.14
C TYR A 282 11.59 19.74 -2.79
N PHE A 283 11.25 18.98 -1.74
CA PHE A 283 12.13 17.93 -1.20
C PHE A 283 12.17 16.68 -2.08
N SER A 284 11.21 16.47 -2.99
CA SER A 284 11.26 15.34 -3.92
C SER A 284 12.06 15.72 -5.16
N ALA A 285 11.92 16.95 -5.68
CA ALA A 285 12.71 17.42 -6.81
C ALA A 285 14.21 17.48 -6.51
N ILE A 286 14.59 17.99 -5.32
CA ILE A 286 16.00 18.18 -4.97
C ILE A 286 16.84 16.90 -4.99
N GLN A 287 16.22 15.72 -4.88
CA GLN A 287 16.94 14.44 -4.93
C GLN A 287 17.68 14.21 -6.26
N TYR A 288 17.22 14.86 -7.33
CA TYR A 288 17.86 14.81 -8.65
C TYR A 288 19.00 15.83 -8.81
N HIS A 289 19.18 16.74 -7.85
CA HIS A 289 20.18 17.80 -7.86
C HIS A 289 21.29 17.56 -6.82
N LEU A 290 22.13 16.55 -7.07
CA LEU A 290 23.19 16.13 -6.14
C LEU A 290 24.18 17.25 -5.81
N GLU A 291 24.41 18.19 -6.72
CA GLU A 291 25.30 19.34 -6.48
C GLU A 291 24.73 20.25 -5.39
N VAL A 292 23.44 20.55 -5.44
CA VAL A 292 22.76 21.36 -4.41
C VAL A 292 22.81 20.66 -3.07
N ILE A 293 22.59 19.34 -3.03
CA ILE A 293 22.61 18.55 -1.80
C ILE A 293 23.98 18.62 -1.10
N LYS A 294 25.08 18.57 -1.86
CA LYS A 294 26.45 18.61 -1.31
C LYS A 294 26.76 19.92 -0.58
N ASP A 295 26.14 21.01 -1.01
CA ASP A 295 26.38 22.35 -0.44
C ASP A 295 25.40 22.71 0.69
N LEU A 296 24.45 21.83 1.02
CA LEU A 296 23.50 22.06 2.10
C LEU A 296 24.17 22.04 3.47
N ASN A 297 23.85 23.06 4.28
CA ASN A 297 24.22 23.03 5.70
C ASN A 297 23.50 21.88 6.44
N PRO A 298 24.02 21.43 7.59
CA PRO A 298 23.44 20.30 8.33
C PRO A 298 21.96 20.47 8.68
N TRP A 299 21.52 21.68 9.04
CA TRP A 299 20.10 21.94 9.35
C TRP A 299 19.19 21.71 8.14
N ALA A 300 19.61 22.15 6.96
CA ALA A 300 18.89 21.90 5.72
C ALA A 300 18.87 20.41 5.38
N LEU A 301 20.00 19.70 5.55
CA LEU A 301 20.09 18.28 5.27
C LEU A 301 19.21 17.42 6.20
N TYR A 302 19.21 17.71 7.50
CA TYR A 302 18.31 17.03 8.45
C TYR A 302 16.84 17.39 8.20
N GLY A 303 16.56 18.64 7.85
CA GLY A 303 15.23 19.07 7.43
C GLY A 303 14.75 18.31 6.20
N LEU A 304 15.64 18.12 5.21
CA LEU A 304 15.33 17.41 3.97
C LEU A 304 14.95 15.95 4.27
N GLY A 305 15.79 15.24 5.03
CA GLY A 305 15.51 13.87 5.44
C GLY A 305 14.23 13.76 6.28
N TYR A 306 13.97 14.74 7.15
CA TYR A 306 12.72 14.79 7.92
C TYR A 306 11.49 14.97 7.03
N CYS A 307 11.52 15.93 6.10
CA CYS A 307 10.43 16.18 5.15
C CYS A 307 10.14 14.95 4.28
N MET A 308 11.18 14.32 3.72
CA MET A 308 11.05 13.08 2.94
C MET A 308 10.41 11.97 3.79
N GLY A 309 10.88 11.77 5.02
CA GLY A 309 10.32 10.76 5.94
C GLY A 309 8.87 11.03 6.34
N GLN A 310 8.50 12.29 6.58
CA GLN A 310 7.11 12.65 6.88
C GLN A 310 6.21 12.52 5.66
N PHE A 311 6.68 12.92 4.48
CA PHE A 311 5.92 12.75 3.25
C PHE A 311 5.67 11.27 2.96
N PHE A 312 6.71 10.43 3.08
CA PHE A 312 6.59 8.97 3.00
C PHE A 312 5.54 8.43 3.99
N LEU A 313 5.57 8.86 5.26
CA LEU A 313 4.54 8.50 6.22
C LEU A 313 3.13 8.92 5.77
N ILE A 314 2.95 10.16 5.31
CA ILE A 314 1.63 10.68 4.89
C ILE A 314 1.07 9.86 3.73
N LYS A 315 1.90 9.49 2.74
CA LYS A 315 1.49 8.61 1.63
C LYS A 315 0.84 7.33 2.17
N TYR A 316 1.49 6.68 3.12
CA TYR A 316 0.99 5.44 3.72
C TYR A 316 -0.18 5.66 4.68
N VAL A 317 -0.25 6.78 5.41
CA VAL A 317 -1.42 7.14 6.21
C VAL A 317 -2.67 7.23 5.34
N VAL A 318 -2.56 7.90 4.19
CA VAL A 318 -3.66 8.03 3.22
C VAL A 318 -4.00 6.68 2.61
N VAL A 319 -3.01 6.03 1.98
CA VAL A 319 -3.25 4.81 1.21
C VAL A 319 -3.67 3.66 2.12
N TYR A 320 -2.98 3.42 3.25
CA TYR A 320 -3.35 2.32 4.14
C TYR A 320 -4.63 2.65 4.90
N GLY A 321 -4.84 3.91 5.25
CA GLY A 321 -6.04 4.36 5.95
C GLY A 321 -7.32 4.21 5.12
N LEU A 322 -7.29 4.64 3.85
CA LEU A 322 -8.41 4.47 2.92
C LEU A 322 -8.72 2.99 2.71
N ASN A 323 -7.71 2.18 2.36
CA ASN A 323 -7.92 0.75 2.10
C ASN A 323 -8.33 -0.02 3.35
N HIS A 324 -7.85 0.36 4.54
CA HIS A 324 -8.33 -0.18 5.81
C HIS A 324 -9.83 0.11 6.02
N THR A 325 -10.25 1.34 5.71
CA THR A 325 -11.64 1.77 5.83
C THR A 325 -12.55 1.03 4.84
N LEU A 326 -12.08 0.80 3.61
CA LEU A 326 -12.79 0.01 2.59
C LEU A 326 -12.89 -1.47 2.96
N CYS A 327 -11.81 -2.07 3.45
CA CYS A 327 -11.78 -3.45 3.95
C CYS A 327 -12.81 -3.66 5.09
N ALA A 328 -12.97 -2.67 5.97
CA ALA A 328 -13.92 -2.74 7.07
C ALA A 328 -15.38 -2.84 6.60
N ILE A 329 -15.75 -2.24 5.47
CA ILE A 329 -17.10 -2.40 4.86
C ILE A 329 -17.36 -3.88 4.55
N ASP A 330 -16.31 -4.59 4.12
CA ASP A 330 -16.39 -6.00 3.78
C ASP A 330 -16.23 -6.94 4.98
N ASN A 331 -16.09 -6.41 6.21
CA ASN A 331 -15.69 -7.14 7.42
C ASN A 331 -14.31 -7.82 7.31
N VAL A 332 -13.46 -7.35 6.39
CA VAL A 332 -12.06 -7.77 6.28
C VAL A 332 -11.23 -6.99 7.30
N LYS A 333 -10.57 -7.70 8.22
CA LYS A 333 -9.74 -7.07 9.26
C LYS A 333 -8.36 -6.70 8.71
N ALA A 334 -8.29 -5.54 8.07
CA ALA A 334 -7.01 -4.99 7.62
C ALA A 334 -6.12 -4.60 8.82
N PRO A 335 -4.78 -4.74 8.71
CA PRO A 335 -3.85 -4.22 9.70
C PRO A 335 -4.08 -2.72 9.97
N PRO A 336 -3.79 -2.25 11.19
CA PRO A 336 -3.94 -0.84 11.51
C PRO A 336 -2.86 0.01 10.81
N GLN A 337 -3.12 1.31 10.74
CA GLN A 337 -2.29 2.30 10.06
C GLN A 337 -0.89 2.46 10.69
N PRO A 338 0.09 2.98 9.92
CA PRO A 338 1.42 3.28 10.43
C PRO A 338 1.37 4.25 11.62
N LYS A 339 2.19 4.00 12.63
CA LYS A 339 2.48 5.00 13.67
C LYS A 339 3.36 6.11 13.09
N CYS A 340 3.26 7.31 13.65
CA CYS A 340 4.10 8.44 13.26
C CYS A 340 5.59 8.11 13.45
N VAL A 341 6.35 8.18 12.36
CA VAL A 341 7.80 7.88 12.31
C VAL A 341 8.58 8.74 13.29
N ALA A 342 8.18 10.01 13.48
CA ALA A 342 8.83 10.92 14.43
C ALA A 342 8.64 10.53 15.91
N ARG A 343 7.70 9.62 16.22
CA ARG A 343 7.44 9.13 17.59
C ARG A 343 8.10 7.76 17.85
N ILE A 344 8.72 7.16 16.85
CA ILE A 344 9.32 5.82 16.98
C ILE A 344 10.79 6.00 17.34
N HIS A 345 11.17 5.57 18.54
CA HIS A 345 12.53 5.71 19.07
C HIS A 345 13.36 4.42 18.99
N LEU A 346 12.73 3.29 18.63
CA LEU A 346 13.38 1.98 18.50
C LEU A 346 13.19 1.42 17.08
N TYR A 347 14.27 0.93 16.47
CA TYR A 347 14.17 0.26 15.17
C TYR A 347 13.29 -0.98 15.19
N SER A 348 13.26 -1.72 16.31
CA SER A 348 12.34 -2.85 16.48
C SER A 348 10.87 -2.42 16.40
N ASP A 349 10.55 -1.21 16.87
CA ASP A 349 9.20 -0.65 16.82
C ASP A 349 8.87 -0.12 15.43
N MET A 350 9.86 0.39 14.70
CA MET A 350 9.68 0.77 13.29
C MET A 350 9.18 -0.42 12.47
N TRP A 351 9.86 -1.56 12.57
CA TRP A 351 9.47 -2.80 11.90
C TRP A 351 8.09 -3.31 12.32
N LYS A 352 7.71 -3.15 13.60
CA LYS A 352 6.45 -3.64 14.14
C LYS A 352 5.25 -2.76 13.78
N TYR A 353 5.43 -1.45 13.73
CA TYR A 353 4.32 -0.49 13.76
C TYR A 353 4.22 0.43 12.54
N PHE A 354 5.21 0.45 11.66
CA PHE A 354 5.09 1.17 10.39
C PHE A 354 4.24 0.37 9.41
N ASP A 355 4.74 -0.76 8.91
CA ASP A 355 3.97 -1.69 8.08
C ASP A 355 3.64 -2.98 8.84
N GLN A 356 2.51 -2.93 9.56
CA GLN A 356 2.06 -4.06 10.36
C GLN A 356 1.60 -5.26 9.52
N GLY A 357 1.18 -5.02 8.27
CA GLY A 357 0.75 -6.09 7.36
C GLY A 357 1.96 -6.93 6.95
N LEU A 358 3.00 -6.26 6.46
CA LEU A 358 4.26 -6.92 6.12
C LEU A 358 4.90 -7.58 7.34
N TYR A 359 4.91 -6.91 8.50
CA TYR A 359 5.44 -7.50 9.73
C TYR A 359 4.76 -8.81 10.12
N LYS A 360 3.41 -8.83 10.14
CA LYS A 360 2.62 -10.03 10.43
C LYS A 360 2.90 -11.14 9.42
N PHE A 361 3.01 -10.78 8.14
CA PHE A 361 3.39 -11.73 7.09
C PHE A 361 4.77 -12.33 7.33
N LEU A 362 5.80 -11.51 7.60
CA LEU A 362 7.18 -11.96 7.83
C LEU A 362 7.29 -12.90 9.04
N ILE A 363 6.56 -12.63 10.12
CA ILE A 363 6.49 -13.53 11.28
C ILE A 363 5.83 -14.85 10.87
N ARG A 364 4.69 -14.77 10.18
CA ARG A 364 3.88 -15.94 9.79
C ARG A 364 4.62 -16.89 8.86
N ILE A 365 5.57 -16.41 8.06
CA ILE A 365 6.35 -17.27 7.16
C ILE A 365 7.58 -17.91 7.82
N LYS A 366 8.12 -17.23 8.84
CA LYS A 366 9.33 -17.67 9.56
C LYS A 366 9.01 -18.80 10.52
N TYR A 367 7.91 -18.66 11.27
CA TYR A 367 7.32 -19.70 12.09
C TYR A 367 6.32 -20.53 11.28
#